data_AF-A0AAU5Y8T7-F1
#
_entry.id   AF-A0AAU5Y8T7-F1
#
_cell.length_a   1.000
_cell.length_b   1.000
_cell.length_c   1.000
_cell.angle_alpha   90.00
_cell.angle_beta   90.00
_cell.angle_gamma   90.00
#
_symmetry.space_group_name_H-M   'P 1'
#
loop_
_entity.id
_entity.type
_entity.pdbx_description
1 polymer ?
#
loop_
_entity_poly.entity_id
_entity_poly.type
_entity_poly.pdbx_seq_one_letter_code
_entity_poly.pdbx_strand_id
1 'polypeptide(L)'
;MVYTRPPDDGSVEAELVADLRQAGCEVSYRERMHEKVVIVDETLLWHGSLNLLANVGPTDLMMRVTDASACEQVRRIMTKARRDRPLASRHRDGAGRRTGSRSQVGPGALIDGRLYLDVPYEEKEEAKRTTRARWDQEHRLWYVDAATPRTLVARWLPPEPQP
;
A
#
# COMPACT_ATOMS: atom_id res chain seq x y z
N MET A 1 4.26 -6.16 -23.61
CA MET A 1 3.35 -6.42 -22.47
C MET A 1 3.59 -5.40 -21.37
N VAL A 2 2.52 -4.84 -20.81
CA VAL A 2 2.54 -3.78 -19.78
C VAL A 2 1.75 -4.27 -18.58
N TYR A 3 2.36 -4.18 -17.40
CA TYR A 3 1.70 -4.41 -16.12
C TYR A 3 1.60 -3.08 -15.36
N THR A 4 0.38 -2.68 -15.02
CA THR A 4 0.13 -1.38 -14.36
C THR A 4 -1.09 -1.43 -13.45
N ARG A 5 -1.32 -0.36 -12.69
CA ARG A 5 -2.57 -0.18 -11.91
C ARG A 5 -3.72 0.22 -12.84
N PRO A 6 -4.98 -0.15 -12.53
CA PRO A 6 -6.12 0.36 -13.26
C PRO A 6 -6.16 1.90 -13.15
N PRO A 7 -6.38 2.62 -14.27
CA PRO A 7 -6.60 4.06 -14.25
C PRO A 7 -7.99 4.38 -13.70
N ASP A 8 -8.18 5.61 -13.22
CA ASP A 8 -9.52 6.11 -12.87
C ASP A 8 -10.34 6.32 -14.15
N ASP A 9 -11.66 6.13 -14.07
CA ASP A 9 -12.55 6.29 -15.22
C ASP A 9 -12.50 7.72 -15.78
N GLY A 10 -12.31 7.85 -17.10
CA GLY A 10 -12.22 9.15 -17.78
C GLY A 10 -10.91 9.92 -17.57
N SER A 11 -9.90 9.31 -16.95
CA SER A 11 -8.56 9.90 -16.80
C SER A 11 -7.75 9.83 -18.11
N VAL A 12 -6.74 10.70 -18.23
CA VAL A 12 -5.78 10.68 -19.36
C VAL A 12 -5.05 9.34 -19.43
N GLU A 13 -4.78 8.72 -18.29
CA GLU A 13 -4.18 7.40 -18.19
C GLU A 13 -5.06 6.31 -18.81
N ALA A 14 -6.39 6.45 -18.75
CA ALA A 14 -7.30 5.52 -19.42
C ALA A 14 -7.21 5.63 -20.94
N GLU A 15 -7.10 6.85 -21.48
CA GLU A 15 -6.88 7.10 -22.91
C GLU A 15 -5.54 6.51 -23.37
N LEU A 16 -4.46 6.74 -22.61
CA LEU A 16 -3.14 6.20 -22.94
C LEU A 16 -3.10 4.66 -22.89
N VAL A 17 -3.87 4.03 -21.99
CA VAL A 17 -4.00 2.56 -22.02
C VAL A 17 -4.76 2.09 -23.27
N ALA A 18 -5.75 2.84 -23.74
CA ALA A 18 -6.44 2.53 -24.99
C ALA A 18 -5.46 2.61 -26.18
N ASP A 19 -4.65 3.66 -26.25
CA ASP A 19 -3.63 3.83 -27.29
C ASP A 19 -2.61 2.68 -27.30
N LEU A 20 -2.11 2.28 -26.12
CA LEU A 20 -1.20 1.15 -25.98
C LEU A 20 -1.83 -0.14 -26.52
N ARG A 21 -3.08 -0.40 -26.18
CA ARG A 21 -3.81 -1.58 -26.68
C ARG A 21 -4.02 -1.51 -28.19
N GLN A 22 -4.36 -0.34 -28.73
CA GLN A 22 -4.51 -0.14 -30.17
C GLN A 22 -3.19 -0.36 -30.91
N ALA A 23 -2.06 0.01 -30.29
CA ALA A 23 -0.73 -0.29 -30.80
C ALA A 23 -0.32 -1.78 -30.65
N GLY A 24 -1.21 -2.64 -30.17
CA GLY A 24 -0.97 -4.09 -30.02
C GLY A 24 -0.30 -4.47 -28.71
N CYS A 25 -0.15 -3.56 -27.75
CA CYS A 25 0.40 -3.90 -26.44
C CYS A 25 -0.64 -4.62 -25.57
N GLU A 26 -0.28 -5.79 -25.05
CA GLU A 26 -1.05 -6.44 -24.00
C GLU A 26 -0.89 -5.65 -22.68
N VAL A 27 -2.00 -5.19 -22.10
CA VAL A 27 -2.01 -4.44 -20.83
C VAL A 27 -2.79 -5.20 -19.76
N SER A 28 -2.10 -5.56 -18.68
CA SER A 28 -2.66 -6.28 -17.53
C SER A 28 -2.70 -5.38 -16.28
N TYR A 29 -3.89 -5.27 -15.69
CA TYR A 29 -4.12 -4.44 -14.50
C TYR A 29 -3.87 -5.19 -13.20
N ARG A 30 -3.38 -4.47 -12.19
CA ARG A 30 -3.13 -4.98 -10.84
C ARG A 30 -3.40 -3.91 -9.78
N GLU A 31 -4.33 -4.16 -8.86
CA GLU A 31 -4.73 -3.18 -7.83
C GLU A 31 -3.59 -2.90 -6.83
N ARG A 32 -2.85 -3.93 -6.40
CA ARG A 32 -1.79 -3.83 -5.38
C ARG A 32 -0.38 -3.89 -5.96
N MET A 33 -0.10 -3.04 -6.94
CA MET A 33 1.17 -3.02 -7.67
C MET A 33 1.89 -1.67 -7.49
N HIS A 34 2.88 -1.65 -6.59
CA HIS A 34 3.68 -0.47 -6.24
C HIS A 34 4.87 -0.21 -7.20
N GLU A 35 5.21 -1.19 -8.05
CA GLU A 35 6.22 -1.07 -9.11
C GLU A 35 5.57 -1.45 -10.43
N LYS A 36 5.85 -0.73 -11.52
CA LYS A 36 5.37 -1.09 -12.88
C LYS A 36 6.42 -1.75 -13.72
N VAL A 37 5.94 -2.56 -14.65
CA VAL A 37 6.77 -3.38 -15.53
C VAL A 37 6.26 -3.26 -16.96
N VAL A 38 7.16 -2.94 -17.87
CA VAL A 38 6.93 -2.97 -19.32
C VAL A 38 7.98 -3.89 -19.92
N ILE A 39 7.55 -4.84 -20.74
CA ILE A 39 8.41 -5.73 -21.51
C ILE A 39 8.09 -5.50 -22.98
N VAL A 40 9.11 -5.18 -23.77
CA VAL A 40 9.02 -4.95 -25.22
C VAL A 40 9.87 -6.01 -25.92
N ASP A 41 9.27 -6.69 -26.89
CA ASP A 41 9.89 -7.71 -27.74
C ASP A 41 10.69 -8.79 -27.00
N GLU A 42 10.35 -9.05 -25.73
CA GLU A 42 11.06 -9.97 -24.83
C GLU A 42 12.57 -9.66 -24.67
N THR A 43 13.03 -8.47 -25.05
CA THR A 43 14.45 -8.07 -25.03
C THR A 43 14.72 -6.83 -24.21
N LEU A 44 13.67 -6.03 -23.95
CA LEU A 44 13.77 -4.79 -23.19
C LEU A 44 12.74 -4.80 -22.06
N LEU A 45 13.26 -4.68 -20.84
CA LEU A 45 12.50 -4.54 -19.61
C LEU A 45 12.66 -3.12 -19.09
N TRP A 46 11.55 -2.45 -18.85
CA TRP A 46 11.47 -1.23 -18.06
C TRP A 46 10.71 -1.51 -16.78
N HIS A 47 11.28 -1.14 -15.64
CA HIS A 47 10.55 -1.22 -14.37
C HIS A 47 10.88 -0.10 -13.41
N GLY A 48 9.93 0.28 -12.53
CA GLY A 48 10.13 1.37 -11.58
C GLY A 48 8.89 1.76 -10.78
N SER A 49 9.02 2.77 -9.92
CA SER A 49 7.97 3.24 -9.01
C SER A 49 6.83 3.98 -9.72
N LEU A 50 7.14 4.71 -10.79
CA LEU A 50 6.20 5.57 -11.51
C LEU A 50 5.29 4.76 -12.43
N ASN A 51 4.03 5.17 -12.55
CA ASN A 51 3.23 4.78 -13.72
C ASN A 51 3.94 5.33 -14.95
N LEU A 52 4.16 4.52 -16.00
CA LEU A 52 4.67 5.02 -17.28
C LEU A 52 3.89 6.27 -17.77
N LEU A 53 2.67 6.44 -17.26
CA LEU A 53 1.68 7.45 -17.61
C LEU A 53 1.54 8.60 -16.59
N ALA A 54 2.22 8.57 -15.42
CA ALA A 54 2.09 9.62 -14.40
C ALA A 54 3.24 10.63 -14.51
N ASN A 55 2.94 11.93 -14.45
CA ASN A 55 3.91 13.01 -14.64
C ASN A 55 4.04 13.98 -13.44
N VAL A 56 3.79 13.52 -12.20
CA VAL A 56 3.53 14.44 -11.07
C VAL A 56 4.18 14.02 -9.72
N GLY A 57 5.36 13.38 -9.72
CA GLY A 57 6.04 12.93 -8.50
C GLY A 57 7.54 13.32 -8.42
N PRO A 58 8.07 13.78 -7.25
CA PRO A 58 9.45 14.26 -7.14
C PRO A 58 10.52 13.20 -6.80
N THR A 59 10.20 11.91 -6.75
CA THR A 59 11.20 10.85 -6.46
C THR A 59 10.82 9.54 -7.12
N ASP A 60 11.00 9.48 -8.43
CA ASP A 60 10.72 8.29 -9.22
C ASP A 60 11.99 7.75 -9.87
N LEU A 61 12.16 6.42 -9.80
CA LEU A 61 13.26 5.70 -10.44
C LEU A 61 12.69 4.72 -11.45
N MET A 62 13.18 4.82 -12.68
CA MET A 62 12.92 3.87 -13.75
C MET A 62 14.25 3.24 -14.17
N MET A 63 14.28 1.91 -14.22
CA MET A 63 15.43 1.15 -14.69
C MET A 63 15.11 0.47 -16.01
N ARG A 64 16.03 0.63 -16.97
CA ARG A 64 16.02 -0.04 -18.25
C ARG A 64 17.02 -1.17 -18.22
N VAL A 65 16.57 -2.37 -18.56
CA VAL A 65 17.38 -3.58 -18.68
C VAL A 65 17.20 -4.16 -20.08
N THR A 66 18.29 -4.41 -20.78
CA THR A 66 18.28 -5.02 -22.12
C THR A 66 18.84 -6.44 -22.03
N ASP A 67 18.05 -7.34 -21.44
CA ASP A 67 18.42 -8.73 -21.22
C ASP A 67 17.17 -9.61 -21.36
N ALA A 68 17.21 -10.58 -22.27
CA ALA A 68 16.08 -11.44 -22.57
C ALA A 68 15.75 -12.41 -21.42
N SER A 69 16.76 -12.89 -20.69
CA SER A 69 16.57 -13.77 -19.53
C SER A 69 15.89 -13.01 -18.37
N ALA A 70 16.24 -11.75 -18.18
CA ALA A 70 15.58 -10.87 -17.22
C ALA A 70 14.11 -10.63 -17.60
N CYS A 71 13.82 -10.40 -18.88
CA CYS A 71 12.45 -10.27 -19.38
C CYS A 71 11.62 -11.53 -19.08
N GLU A 72 12.16 -12.71 -19.42
CA GLU A 72 11.47 -13.99 -19.18
C GLU A 72 11.23 -14.23 -17.69
N GLN A 73 12.25 -13.97 -16.86
CA GLN A 73 12.16 -14.14 -15.41
C GLN A 73 11.09 -13.22 -14.81
N VAL A 74 11.08 -11.94 -15.18
CA VAL A 74 10.10 -10.97 -14.69
C VAL A 74 8.70 -11.32 -15.17
N ARG A 75 8.53 -11.68 -16.45
CA ARG A 75 7.24 -12.16 -16.99
C ARG A 75 6.74 -13.35 -16.17
N ARG A 76 7.58 -14.35 -15.93
CA ARG A 76 7.23 -15.54 -15.13
C ARG A 76 6.82 -15.17 -13.71
N ILE A 77 7.55 -14.26 -13.06
CA ILE A 77 7.21 -13.74 -11.73
C ILE A 77 5.85 -13.06 -11.79
N MET A 78 5.61 -12.18 -12.76
CA MET A 78 4.34 -11.47 -12.89
C MET A 78 3.17 -12.42 -13.13
N THR A 79 3.30 -13.42 -14.01
CA THR A 79 2.27 -14.44 -14.24
C THR A 79 1.96 -15.25 -12.97
N LYS A 80 2.98 -15.64 -12.20
CA LYS A 80 2.81 -16.48 -11.00
C LYS A 80 2.36 -15.69 -9.77
N ALA A 81 2.81 -14.46 -9.62
CA ALA A 81 2.56 -13.62 -8.45
C ALA A 81 1.14 -13.06 -8.49
N ARG A 82 0.13 -13.89 -8.22
CA ARG A 82 -1.25 -13.43 -7.99
C ARG A 82 -1.35 -12.76 -6.61
N ARG A 83 -0.94 -11.50 -6.51
CA ARG A 83 -1.01 -10.71 -5.26
C ARG A 83 -2.44 -10.31 -4.84
N ASP A 84 -3.45 -10.58 -5.67
CA ASP A 84 -4.86 -10.49 -5.25
C ASP A 84 -5.25 -11.66 -4.34
N ARG A 85 -4.42 -12.71 -4.28
CA ARG A 85 -4.55 -13.74 -3.25
C ARG A 85 -3.87 -13.22 -1.99
N PRO A 86 -4.57 -13.15 -0.84
CA PRO A 86 -3.90 -12.87 0.42
C PRO A 86 -2.76 -13.88 0.57
N LEU A 87 -1.58 -13.40 0.99
CA LEU A 87 -0.48 -14.27 1.39
C LEU A 87 -1.09 -15.28 2.36
N ALA A 88 -1.30 -16.52 1.91
CA ALA A 88 -1.70 -17.59 2.80
C ALA A 88 -0.64 -17.59 3.88
N SER A 89 -1.06 -17.24 5.09
CA SER A 89 -0.14 -17.10 6.20
C SER A 89 0.56 -18.44 6.33
N ARG A 90 1.82 -18.49 5.88
CA ARG A 90 2.74 -19.52 6.29
C ARG A 90 3.12 -19.17 7.73
N HIS A 91 2.15 -19.24 8.63
CA HIS A 91 2.41 -19.51 10.03
C HIS A 91 3.13 -20.86 10.01
N ARG A 92 4.45 -20.78 10.12
CA ARG A 92 5.27 -21.88 10.55
C ARG A 92 4.67 -22.27 11.91
N ASP A 93 4.08 -23.45 11.98
CA ASP A 93 3.58 -24.04 13.23
C ASP A 93 4.78 -24.23 14.18
N GLY A 94 5.13 -23.14 14.86
CA GLY A 94 6.04 -23.10 15.98
C GLY A 94 5.20 -22.93 17.22
N ALA A 95 4.75 -24.06 17.77
CA ALA A 95 4.11 -24.13 19.06
C ALA A 95 4.95 -23.40 20.12
N GLY A 96 4.44 -22.26 20.57
CA GLY A 96 5.05 -21.41 21.59
C GLY A 96 3.94 -20.70 22.35
N ARG A 97 3.28 -21.45 23.23
CA ARG A 97 2.22 -21.03 24.15
C ARG A 97 2.59 -19.71 24.86
N ARG A 98 1.88 -18.63 24.55
CA ARG A 98 1.69 -17.49 25.45
C ARG A 98 0.23 -17.11 25.46
N THR A 99 -0.44 -17.57 26.50
CA THR A 99 -1.77 -17.14 26.92
C THR A 99 -1.71 -15.69 27.36
N GLY A 100 -2.18 -14.77 26.52
CA GLY A 100 -2.49 -13.39 26.87
C GLY A 100 -3.74 -13.02 26.10
N SER A 101 -4.80 -12.67 26.82
CA SER A 101 -6.10 -12.24 26.28
C SER A 101 -5.90 -11.18 25.19
N ARG A 102 -6.18 -11.52 23.92
CA ARG A 102 -6.30 -10.56 22.83
C ARG A 102 -7.60 -9.78 23.02
N SER A 103 -7.60 -8.83 23.97
CA SER A 103 -8.61 -7.80 24.01
C SER A 103 -8.45 -6.96 22.74
N GLN A 104 -9.47 -6.94 21.88
CA GLN A 104 -9.47 -6.06 20.72
C GLN A 104 -9.24 -4.62 21.18
N VAL A 105 -8.13 -4.03 20.77
CA VAL A 105 -7.81 -2.63 21.05
C VAL A 105 -8.64 -1.76 20.11
N GLY A 106 -9.52 -0.95 20.69
CA GLY A 106 -10.36 0.00 19.96
C GLY A 106 -9.85 1.44 20.05
N PRO A 107 -10.36 2.36 19.23
CA PRO A 107 -10.14 3.79 19.39
C PRO A 107 -10.48 4.27 20.80
N GLY A 108 -9.65 5.13 21.38
CA GLY A 108 -9.77 5.61 22.76
C GLY A 108 -9.18 4.68 23.82
N ALA A 109 -8.73 3.47 23.47
CA ALA A 109 -8.09 2.57 24.41
C ALA A 109 -6.72 3.10 24.87
N LEU A 110 -6.44 2.97 26.17
CA LEU A 110 -5.14 3.25 26.78
C LEU A 110 -4.48 1.94 27.19
N ILE A 111 -3.47 1.50 26.44
CA ILE A 111 -2.79 0.22 26.66
C ILE A 111 -1.28 0.42 26.55
N ASP A 112 -0.54 -0.04 27.56
CA ASP A 112 0.92 0.04 27.60
C ASP A 112 1.49 1.45 27.32
N GLY A 113 0.82 2.48 27.85
CA GLY A 113 1.22 3.88 27.66
C GLY A 113 0.89 4.44 26.27
N ARG A 114 0.05 3.77 25.49
CA ARG A 114 -0.39 4.21 24.16
C ARG A 114 -1.88 4.53 24.18
N LEU A 115 -2.22 5.71 23.66
CA LEU A 115 -3.61 6.11 23.41
C LEU A 115 -3.92 5.86 21.93
N TYR A 116 -4.87 4.97 21.67
CA TYR A 116 -5.27 4.61 20.31
C TYR A 116 -6.31 5.60 19.75
N LEU A 117 -6.18 5.93 18.47
CA LEU A 117 -6.91 6.97 17.75
C LEU A 117 -7.53 6.40 16.47
N ASP A 118 -8.71 6.90 16.13
CA ASP A 118 -9.36 6.66 14.84
C ASP A 118 -9.10 7.85 13.91
N VAL A 119 -8.02 7.77 13.14
CA VAL A 119 -7.59 8.85 12.24
C VAL A 119 -7.99 8.49 10.81
N PRO A 120 -8.89 9.27 10.17
CA PRO A 120 -9.22 9.13 8.76
C PRO A 120 -7.98 9.26 7.86
N TYR A 121 -8.00 8.62 6.70
CA TYR A 121 -6.84 8.57 5.81
C TYR A 121 -6.38 9.96 5.35
N GLU A 122 -7.32 10.88 5.19
CA GLU A 122 -7.13 12.27 4.77
C GLU A 122 -6.41 13.09 5.85
N GLU A 123 -6.58 12.71 7.12
CA GLU A 123 -6.05 13.46 8.28
C GLU A 123 -4.74 12.86 8.82
N LYS A 124 -4.24 11.77 8.22
CA LYS A 124 -3.06 11.02 8.71
C LYS A 124 -1.78 11.86 8.80
N GLU A 125 -1.51 12.72 7.81
CA GLU A 125 -0.30 13.53 7.80
C GLU A 125 -0.38 14.63 8.86
N GLU A 126 -1.58 15.17 9.09
CA GLU A 126 -1.84 16.13 10.15
C GLU A 126 -1.66 15.48 11.53
N ALA A 127 -2.21 14.29 11.75
CA ALA A 127 -2.06 13.54 13.00
C ALA A 127 -0.59 13.24 13.32
N LYS A 128 0.20 12.79 12.33
CA LYS A 128 1.65 12.56 12.50
C LYS A 128 2.40 13.84 12.85
N ARG A 129 2.09 14.94 12.17
CA ARG A 129 2.80 16.21 12.32
C ARG A 129 2.50 16.88 13.66
N THR A 130 1.23 16.90 14.06
CA THR A 130 0.77 17.63 15.26
C THR A 130 0.88 16.81 16.54
N THR A 131 0.64 15.51 16.47
CA THR A 131 0.54 14.65 17.67
C THR A 131 1.57 13.54 17.73
N ARG A 132 2.48 13.49 16.75
CA ARG A 132 3.49 12.42 16.61
C ARG A 132 2.86 11.02 16.59
N ALA A 133 1.63 10.92 16.06
CA ALA A 133 0.91 9.66 15.94
C ALA A 133 1.71 8.62 15.13
N ARG A 134 1.69 7.38 15.60
CA ARG A 134 2.35 6.23 14.99
C ARG A 134 1.32 5.18 14.62
N TRP A 135 1.61 4.42 13.57
CA TRP A 135 0.71 3.35 13.11
C TRP A 135 1.03 2.03 13.81
N ASP A 136 0.03 1.41 14.44
CA ASP A 136 0.10 0.05 14.96
C ASP A 136 -0.46 -0.92 13.93
N GLN A 137 0.40 -1.77 13.36
CA GLN A 137 0.01 -2.74 12.34
C GLN A 137 -0.81 -3.91 12.90
N GLU A 138 -0.65 -4.25 14.18
CA GLU A 138 -1.34 -5.37 14.83
C GLU A 138 -2.80 -5.03 15.07
N HIS A 139 -3.05 -3.81 15.55
CA HIS A 139 -4.40 -3.31 15.86
C HIS A 139 -5.02 -2.51 14.72
N ARG A 140 -4.24 -2.17 13.69
CA ARG A 140 -4.65 -1.32 12.56
C ARG A 140 -5.24 0.02 13.01
N LEU A 141 -4.59 0.63 14.01
CA LEU A 141 -5.00 1.89 14.60
C LEU A 141 -3.80 2.82 14.72
N TRP A 142 -4.07 4.11 14.72
CA TRP A 142 -3.06 5.10 15.09
C TRP A 142 -2.93 5.13 16.61
N TYR A 143 -1.75 5.43 17.12
CA TYR A 143 -1.53 5.63 18.54
C TYR A 143 -0.59 6.79 18.80
N VAL A 144 -0.80 7.46 19.94
CA VAL A 144 0.11 8.47 20.50
C VAL A 144 0.57 8.02 21.87
N ASP A 145 1.58 8.68 22.40
CA ASP A 145 1.96 8.53 23.80
C ASP A 145 0.79 8.94 24.70
N ALA A 146 0.49 8.18 25.75
CA ALA A 146 -0.58 8.49 26.70
C ALA A 146 -0.39 9.83 27.43
N ALA A 147 0.84 10.36 27.47
CA ALA A 147 1.15 11.70 27.99
C ALA A 147 0.78 12.82 27.00
N THR A 148 0.43 12.49 25.75
CA THR A 148 -0.04 13.48 24.76
C THR A 148 -1.35 14.10 25.25
N PRO A 149 -1.46 15.44 25.31
CA PRO A 149 -2.69 16.10 25.73
C PRO A 149 -3.90 15.66 24.90
N ARG A 150 -4.95 15.16 25.57
CA ARG A 150 -6.18 14.71 24.92
C ARG A 150 -6.83 15.79 24.05
N THR A 151 -6.65 17.06 24.38
CA THR A 151 -7.15 18.20 23.60
C THR A 151 -6.62 18.23 22.16
N LEU A 152 -5.41 17.73 21.91
CA LEU A 152 -4.80 17.68 20.57
C LEU A 152 -5.37 16.54 19.71
N VAL A 153 -5.85 15.47 20.36
CA VAL A 153 -6.32 14.25 19.70
C VAL A 153 -7.83 14.03 19.83
N ALA A 154 -8.54 14.96 20.48
CA ALA A 154 -9.97 14.86 20.78
C ALA A 154 -10.82 14.58 19.54
N ARG A 155 -10.42 15.12 18.38
CA ARG A 155 -11.10 14.92 17.10
C ARG A 155 -11.00 13.48 16.55
N TRP A 156 -10.05 12.69 17.04
CA TRP A 156 -9.81 11.28 16.65
C TRP A 156 -10.11 10.31 17.79
N LEU A 157 -10.70 10.80 18.88
CA LEU A 157 -11.19 9.97 19.97
C LEU A 157 -12.69 9.70 19.75
N PRO A 158 -13.19 8.53 20.16
CA PRO A 158 -14.64 8.30 20.17
C PRO A 158 -15.31 9.34 21.09
N PRO A 159 -16.58 9.72 20.79
CA PRO A 159 -17.34 10.59 21.68
C PRO A 159 -17.40 9.95 23.07
N GLU A 160 -17.08 10.71 24.12
CA GLU A 160 -17.25 10.21 25.49
C GLU A 160 -18.70 9.77 25.68
N PRO A 161 -18.96 8.59 26.25
CA PRO A 161 -20.31 8.22 26.64
C PRO A 161 -20.80 9.28 27.62
N GLN A 162 -21.79 10.06 27.20
CA GLN A 162 -22.46 11.02 28.09
C GLN A 162 -23.09 10.22 29.26
N PRO A 163 -22.94 10.70 30.51
CA PRO A 163 -23.45 10.01 31.69
C PRO A 163 -24.98 9.89 31.70
#